data_AF-N6TSM6-F1
#
_entry.id   AF-N6TSM6-F1
#
_cell.length_a   1.000
_cell.length_b   1.000
_cell.length_c   1.000
_cell.angle_alpha   90.00
_cell.angle_beta   90.00
_cell.angle_gamma   90.00
#
_symmetry.space_group_name_H-M   'P 1'
#
loop_
_entity.id
_entity.type
_entity.pdbx_description
1 polymer ?
#
loop_
_entity_poly.entity_id
_entity_poly.type
_entity_poly.pdbx_seq_one_letter_code
_entity_poly.pdbx_strand_id
1 'polypeptide(L)'
;MAEEYKSLHPLKYYRDYFAHDIRPDGREFADYRPVIVNVGSISTADGSAIAKVGKTTVICGVKAELCRPRPECPNKGFLVPNLELSPLCSSKFKSGPPGEEAQVLTQLIADVIENSRCINLEELCLLKDKLAWCLYADLVCLDYDGSLLDACIVALMACLRSVTLPHIDYDPALDVKQTNLQERRHIAQNPANRPDSGGGELEQWLSDCGDQRGRVMFGTQTRRQHSVRGPAAGLHRKKPGAREKPPGTNQQCCECCE
;
A
#
# COMPACT_ATOMS: atom_id res chain seq x y z
N MET A 1 9.98 -3.26 -33.48
CA MET A 1 11.14 -2.36 -33.54
C MET A 1 11.96 -2.38 -32.25
N ALA A 2 11.52 -1.77 -31.13
CA ALA A 2 12.35 -1.67 -29.91
C ALA A 2 12.60 -3.00 -29.18
N GLU A 3 11.58 -3.85 -29.01
CA GLU A 3 11.73 -5.17 -28.37
C GLU A 3 12.58 -6.15 -29.22
N GLU A 4 12.46 -6.09 -30.55
CA GLU A 4 13.30 -6.87 -31.46
C GLU A 4 14.76 -6.44 -31.37
N TYR A 5 15.01 -5.12 -31.30
CA TYR A 5 16.36 -4.58 -31.15
C TYR A 5 17.00 -4.97 -29.82
N LYS A 6 16.21 -4.94 -28.74
CA LYS A 6 16.62 -5.43 -27.40
C LYS A 6 16.98 -6.90 -27.42
N SER A 7 16.23 -7.73 -28.14
CA SER A 7 16.50 -9.16 -28.27
C SER A 7 17.74 -9.46 -29.11
N LEU A 8 18.00 -8.70 -30.17
CA LEU A 8 19.13 -8.93 -31.08
C LEU A 8 20.45 -8.41 -30.50
N HIS A 9 20.45 -7.23 -29.88
CA HIS A 9 21.66 -6.60 -29.34
C HIS A 9 21.40 -5.95 -27.97
N PRO A 10 21.26 -6.74 -26.88
CA PRO A 10 20.88 -6.21 -25.57
C PRO A 10 21.90 -5.22 -25.01
N LEU A 11 23.19 -5.49 -25.17
CA LEU A 11 24.23 -4.59 -24.64
C LEU A 11 24.24 -3.24 -25.34
N LYS A 12 24.05 -3.23 -26.68
CA LYS A 12 24.02 -1.98 -27.44
C LYS A 12 22.77 -1.19 -27.11
N TYR A 13 21.61 -1.86 -27.04
CA TYR A 13 20.35 -1.29 -26.59
C TYR A 13 20.53 -0.51 -25.28
N TYR A 14 21.01 -1.17 -24.21
CA TYR A 14 21.14 -0.48 -22.93
C TYR A 14 22.19 0.63 -22.94
N ARG A 15 23.31 0.47 -23.66
CA ARG A 15 24.34 1.53 -23.77
C ARG A 15 23.80 2.79 -24.44
N ASP A 16 22.94 2.63 -25.45
CA ASP A 16 22.32 3.77 -26.12
C ASP A 16 21.38 4.51 -25.15
N TYR A 17 20.58 3.80 -24.36
CA TYR A 17 19.74 4.41 -23.32
C TYR A 17 20.54 5.12 -22.22
N PHE A 18 21.65 4.50 -21.78
CA PHE A 18 22.57 5.14 -20.84
C PHE A 18 23.20 6.42 -21.40
N ALA A 19 23.54 6.45 -22.70
CA ALA A 19 24.12 7.64 -23.33
C ALA A 19 23.13 8.81 -23.45
N HIS A 20 21.82 8.54 -23.42
CA HIS A 20 20.76 9.55 -23.48
C HIS A 20 20.15 9.87 -22.11
N ASP A 21 20.72 9.32 -21.02
CA ASP A 21 20.25 9.46 -19.64
C ASP A 21 18.78 9.07 -19.39
N ILE A 22 18.23 8.19 -20.22
CA ILE A 22 16.82 7.79 -20.19
C ILE A 22 16.74 6.28 -19.95
N ARG A 23 15.87 5.85 -19.02
CA ARG A 23 15.59 4.42 -18.84
C ARG A 23 14.78 3.87 -20.02
N PRO A 24 14.81 2.54 -20.27
CA PRO A 24 14.01 1.91 -21.32
C PRO A 24 12.48 2.17 -21.25
N ASP A 25 11.97 2.55 -20.08
CA ASP A 25 10.56 2.92 -19.87
C ASP A 25 10.26 4.39 -20.23
N GLY A 26 11.25 5.20 -20.63
CA GLY A 26 11.12 6.64 -20.86
C GLY A 26 11.20 7.51 -19.60
N ARG A 27 11.62 6.94 -18.46
CA ARG A 27 11.75 7.62 -17.17
C ARG A 27 13.18 8.09 -16.93
N GLU A 28 13.35 9.13 -16.11
CA GLU A 28 14.68 9.55 -15.64
C GLU A 28 15.30 8.51 -14.69
N PHE A 29 16.60 8.63 -14.41
CA PHE A 29 17.27 7.71 -13.50
C PHE A 29 16.81 7.82 -12.04
N ALA A 30 16.41 9.01 -11.61
CA ALA A 30 15.89 9.24 -10.26
C ALA A 30 14.41 8.83 -10.14
N ASP A 31 13.67 8.81 -11.25
CA ASP A 31 12.23 8.58 -11.23
C ASP A 31 11.87 7.14 -10.85
N TYR A 32 10.98 7.04 -9.87
CA TYR A 32 10.42 5.78 -9.43
C TYR A 32 9.23 5.34 -10.30
N ARG A 33 8.77 4.09 -10.13
CA ARG A 33 7.54 3.64 -10.81
C ARG A 33 6.33 4.19 -10.06
N PRO A 34 5.20 4.46 -10.73
CA PRO A 34 4.00 4.88 -10.02
C PRO A 34 3.59 3.80 -9.01
N VAL A 35 3.39 4.22 -7.76
CA VAL A 35 2.99 3.34 -6.65
C VAL A 35 1.52 3.58 -6.33
N ILE A 36 0.74 2.51 -6.27
CA ILE A 36 -0.67 2.53 -5.88
C ILE A 36 -0.83 1.56 -4.72
N VAL A 37 -1.40 2.02 -3.62
CA VAL A 37 -1.63 1.20 -2.43
C VAL A 37 -3.11 1.21 -2.09
N ASN A 38 -3.68 0.03 -1.93
CA ASN A 38 -5.05 -0.15 -1.46
C ASN A 38 -5.07 -0.92 -0.14
N VAL A 39 -5.52 -0.26 0.91
CA VAL A 39 -5.56 -0.80 2.27
C VAL A 39 -6.93 -1.41 2.56
N GLY A 40 -6.97 -2.54 3.26
CA GLY A 40 -8.22 -3.21 3.64
C GLY A 40 -8.89 -3.98 2.50
N SER A 41 -8.09 -4.61 1.63
CA SER A 41 -8.61 -5.35 0.48
C SER A 41 -9.17 -6.74 0.83
N ILE A 42 -8.71 -7.34 1.93
CA ILE A 42 -9.10 -8.68 2.39
C ILE A 42 -9.78 -8.56 3.75
N SER A 43 -11.04 -9.00 3.83
CA SER A 43 -11.87 -8.92 5.04
C SER A 43 -11.60 -10.03 6.08
N THR A 44 -10.90 -11.09 5.69
CA THR A 44 -10.61 -12.25 6.56
C THR A 44 -9.34 -12.09 7.38
N ALA A 45 -8.48 -11.14 7.02
CA ALA A 45 -7.23 -10.86 7.71
C ALA A 45 -7.39 -9.69 8.70
N ASP A 46 -6.60 -9.68 9.78
CA ASP A 46 -6.63 -8.61 10.79
C ASP A 46 -6.06 -7.30 10.24
N GLY A 47 -5.17 -7.39 9.26
CA GLY A 47 -4.73 -6.31 8.39
C GLY A 47 -4.52 -6.83 6.97
N SER A 48 -4.77 -5.97 5.98
CA SER A 48 -4.50 -6.30 4.59
C SER A 48 -4.15 -5.08 3.77
N ALA A 49 -3.28 -5.27 2.78
CA ALA A 49 -2.97 -4.25 1.80
C ALA A 49 -2.58 -4.88 0.46
N ILE A 50 -2.87 -4.18 -0.62
CA ILE A 50 -2.38 -4.49 -1.96
C ILE A 50 -1.54 -3.31 -2.41
N ALA A 51 -0.28 -3.56 -2.75
CA ALA A 51 0.61 -2.56 -3.33
C ALA A 51 0.92 -2.93 -4.77
N LYS A 52 0.85 -1.93 -5.65
CA LYS A 52 1.22 -2.03 -7.05
C LYS A 52 2.29 -1.00 -7.35
N VAL A 53 3.48 -1.47 -7.69
CA VAL A 53 4.63 -0.66 -8.10
C VAL A 53 4.83 -0.85 -9.60
N GLY A 54 4.32 0.07 -10.40
CA GLY A 54 4.28 -0.08 -11.86
C GLY A 54 3.45 -1.29 -12.29
N LYS A 55 4.11 -2.35 -12.75
CA LYS A 55 3.48 -3.62 -13.13
C LYS A 55 3.64 -4.71 -12.07
N THR A 56 4.49 -4.52 -11.07
CA THR A 56 4.66 -5.48 -9.97
C THR A 56 3.53 -5.29 -8.98
N THR A 57 2.81 -6.37 -8.66
CA THR A 57 1.68 -6.33 -7.72
C THR A 57 1.93 -7.32 -6.60
N VAL A 58 1.84 -6.86 -5.35
CA VAL A 58 2.03 -7.66 -4.14
C VAL A 58 0.83 -7.48 -3.22
N ILE A 59 0.35 -8.59 -2.68
CA ILE A 59 -0.68 -8.63 -1.64
C ILE A 59 0.00 -8.95 -0.32
N CYS A 60 -0.33 -8.21 0.73
CA CYS A 60 0.08 -8.51 2.09
C CYS A 60 -1.17 -8.74 2.96
N GLY A 61 -1.15 -9.83 3.72
CA GLY A 61 -2.11 -10.13 4.77
C GLY A 61 -1.39 -10.35 6.09
N VAL A 62 -1.89 -9.73 7.15
CA VAL A 62 -1.39 -9.97 8.51
C VAL A 62 -2.45 -10.70 9.31
N LYS A 63 -2.04 -11.79 9.95
CA LYS A 63 -2.85 -12.57 10.86
C LYS A 63 -2.21 -12.58 12.24
N ALA A 64 -3.01 -12.31 13.27
CA ALA A 64 -2.54 -12.29 14.64
C ALA A 64 -2.96 -13.57 15.38
N GLU A 65 -2.01 -14.20 16.05
CA GLU A 65 -2.24 -15.37 16.90
C GLU A 65 -1.60 -15.18 18.28
N LEU A 66 -2.17 -15.83 19.29
CA LEU A 66 -1.62 -15.83 20.64
C LEU A 66 -0.69 -17.01 20.83
N CYS A 67 0.58 -16.75 21.06
CA CYS A 67 1.56 -17.78 21.36
C CYS A 67 2.33 -17.46 22.64
N ARG A 68 3.14 -18.43 23.07
CA ARG A 68 4.16 -18.19 24.08
C ARG A 68 5.33 -17.45 23.42
N PRO A 69 5.85 -16.37 24.05
CA PRO A 69 7.02 -15.68 23.51
C PRO A 69 8.24 -16.59 23.51
N ARG A 70 9.26 -16.21 22.73
CA ARG A 70 10.54 -16.94 22.71
C ARG A 70 11.23 -16.85 24.08
N PRO A 71 11.87 -17.93 24.55
CA PRO A 71 12.52 -17.94 25.86
C PRO A 71 13.71 -16.96 25.93
N GLU A 72 14.33 -16.62 24.80
CA GLU A 72 15.42 -15.63 24.79
C GLU A 72 14.91 -14.19 25.04
N CYS A 73 13.67 -13.89 24.66
CA CYS A 73 13.07 -12.56 24.73
C CYS A 73 11.62 -12.62 25.24
N PRO A 74 11.42 -12.87 26.54
CA PRO A 74 10.08 -13.16 27.09
C PRO A 74 9.17 -11.94 27.23
N ASN A 75 9.72 -10.73 27.08
CA ASN A 75 9.00 -9.46 27.21
C ASN A 75 8.48 -8.93 25.87
N LYS A 76 8.72 -9.62 24.76
CA LYS A 76 8.45 -9.11 23.41
C LYS A 76 7.61 -10.09 22.61
N GLY A 77 6.64 -9.58 21.88
CA GLY A 77 6.02 -10.30 20.77
C GLY A 77 7.00 -10.47 19.60
N PHE A 78 6.60 -11.21 18.57
CA PHE A 78 7.39 -11.35 17.36
C PHE A 78 6.51 -11.29 16.10
N LEU A 79 7.12 -10.82 15.02
CA LEU A 79 6.55 -10.76 13.69
C LEU A 79 7.35 -11.69 12.78
N VAL A 80 6.66 -12.57 12.06
CA VAL A 80 7.29 -13.45 11.07
C VAL A 80 6.75 -13.07 9.70
N PRO A 81 7.54 -12.37 8.86
CA PRO A 81 7.21 -12.18 7.46
C PRO A 81 7.48 -13.46 6.68
N ASN A 82 6.64 -13.75 5.69
CA ASN A 82 6.82 -14.84 4.74
C ASN A 82 6.45 -14.34 3.33
N LEU A 83 7.35 -14.51 2.37
CA LEU A 83 7.11 -14.13 0.97
C LEU A 83 6.93 -15.36 0.09
N GLU A 84 5.78 -15.45 -0.57
CA GLU A 84 5.49 -16.45 -1.57
C GLU A 84 5.58 -15.89 -2.99
N LEU A 85 6.42 -16.51 -3.81
CA LEU A 85 6.52 -16.23 -5.24
C LEU A 85 5.76 -17.30 -6.01
N SER A 86 4.50 -17.00 -6.29
CA SER A 86 3.61 -17.89 -7.04
C SER A 86 4.10 -18.05 -8.50
N PRO A 87 3.90 -19.21 -9.14
CA PRO A 87 4.11 -19.36 -10.60
C PRO A 87 3.27 -18.38 -11.44
N LEU A 88 2.24 -17.77 -10.84
CA LEU A 88 1.43 -16.72 -11.47
C LEU A 88 2.25 -15.46 -11.78
N CYS A 89 3.28 -15.15 -10.97
CA CYS A 89 4.07 -13.92 -11.14
C CYS A 89 4.96 -13.93 -12.38
N SER A 90 5.52 -15.10 -12.68
CA SER A 90 6.49 -15.30 -13.74
C SER A 90 6.68 -16.80 -13.99
N SER A 91 6.89 -17.18 -15.26
CA SER A 91 7.27 -18.54 -15.65
C SER A 91 8.62 -18.99 -15.08
N LYS A 92 9.40 -18.07 -14.47
CA LYS A 92 10.64 -18.39 -13.76
C LYS A 92 10.39 -19.11 -12.43
N PHE A 93 9.25 -18.83 -11.80
CA PHE A 93 8.91 -19.41 -10.51
C PHE A 93 8.21 -20.75 -10.71
N LYS A 94 8.71 -21.78 -10.02
CA LYS A 94 8.12 -23.11 -10.02
C LYS A 94 7.29 -23.28 -8.76
N SER A 95 6.13 -23.92 -8.88
CA SER A 95 5.37 -24.38 -7.72
C SER A 95 6.18 -25.42 -6.95
N GLY A 96 6.29 -25.24 -5.63
CA GLY A 96 7.08 -26.13 -4.80
C GLY A 96 7.59 -25.42 -3.55
N PRO A 97 8.66 -25.92 -2.92
CA PRO A 97 9.29 -25.21 -1.82
C PRO A 97 9.73 -23.80 -2.27
N PRO A 98 9.76 -22.81 -1.37
CA PRO A 98 10.14 -21.45 -1.72
C PRO A 98 11.54 -21.46 -2.33
N GLY A 99 11.66 -20.90 -3.54
CA GLY A 99 12.93 -20.78 -4.24
C GLY A 99 13.91 -19.88 -3.48
N GLU A 100 15.18 -19.92 -3.86
CA GLU A 100 16.26 -19.16 -3.21
C GLU A 100 15.95 -17.65 -3.15
N GLU A 101 15.40 -17.08 -4.23
CA GLU A 101 15.00 -15.66 -4.27
C GLU A 101 13.94 -15.33 -3.20
N ALA A 102 12.92 -16.19 -3.03
CA ALA A 102 11.87 -15.99 -2.03
C ALA A 102 12.42 -16.08 -0.60
N GLN A 103 13.35 -17.00 -0.36
CA GLN A 103 13.98 -17.18 0.95
C GLN A 103 14.86 -15.99 1.32
N VAL A 104 15.70 -15.53 0.39
CA VAL A 104 16.57 -14.36 0.59
C VAL A 104 15.74 -13.10 0.84
N LEU A 105 14.68 -12.88 0.06
CA LEU A 105 13.79 -11.73 0.24
C LEU A 105 13.02 -11.78 1.55
N THR A 106 12.56 -12.97 1.96
CA THR A 106 11.88 -13.15 3.25
C THR A 106 12.81 -12.78 4.41
N GLN A 107 14.05 -13.26 4.39
CA GLN A 107 15.05 -12.93 5.41
C GLN A 107 15.36 -11.43 5.41
N LEU A 108 15.54 -10.83 4.23
CA LEU A 108 15.86 -9.41 4.13
C LEU A 108 14.70 -8.53 4.63
N ILE A 109 13.45 -8.92 4.37
CA ILE A 109 12.27 -8.25 4.92
C ILE A 109 12.27 -8.37 6.46
N ALA A 110 12.56 -9.55 7.01
CA ALA A 110 12.68 -9.73 8.47
C ALA A 110 13.74 -8.81 9.06
N ASP A 111 14.94 -8.77 8.48
CA ASP A 111 16.03 -7.92 8.93
C ASP A 111 15.66 -6.43 8.86
N VAL A 112 14.98 -5.98 7.80
CA VAL A 112 14.52 -4.59 7.66
C VAL A 112 13.54 -4.22 8.77
N ILE A 113 12.63 -5.12 9.15
CA ILE A 113 11.66 -4.88 10.21
C ILE A 113 12.33 -4.84 11.58
N GLU A 114 13.24 -5.78 11.86
CA GLU A 114 13.98 -5.83 13.11
C GLU A 114 14.87 -4.58 13.30
N ASN A 115 15.53 -4.13 12.23
CA ASN A 115 16.38 -2.94 12.25
C ASN A 115 15.57 -1.64 12.36
N SER A 116 14.44 -1.54 11.67
CA SER A 116 13.61 -0.33 11.65
C SER A 116 12.79 -0.12 12.92
N ARG A 117 12.61 -1.17 13.75
CA ARG A 117 11.79 -1.15 14.97
C ARG A 117 10.42 -0.50 14.73
N CYS A 118 9.80 -0.85 13.59
CA CYS A 118 8.55 -0.22 13.14
C CYS A 118 7.35 -0.52 14.06
N ILE A 119 7.39 -1.65 14.78
CA ILE A 119 6.35 -2.09 15.71
C ILE A 119 6.92 -2.11 17.13
N ASN A 120 6.15 -1.62 18.10
CA ASN A 120 6.50 -1.74 19.50
C ASN A 120 6.18 -3.16 20.03
N LEU A 121 7.15 -4.07 19.96
CA LEU A 121 6.98 -5.48 20.35
C LEU A 121 6.65 -5.68 21.84
N GLU A 122 6.93 -4.70 22.68
CA GLU A 122 6.64 -4.77 24.13
C GLU A 122 5.14 -4.64 24.41
N GLU A 123 4.43 -3.80 23.65
CA GLU A 123 2.97 -3.67 23.74
C GLU A 123 2.21 -4.90 23.23
N LEU A 124 2.87 -5.71 22.41
CA LEU A 124 2.34 -6.98 21.94
C LEU A 124 2.43 -8.09 23.02
N CYS A 125 3.20 -7.89 24.10
CA CYS A 125 3.29 -8.84 25.18
C CYS A 125 2.18 -8.57 26.21
N LEU A 126 1.29 -9.54 26.42
CA LEU A 126 0.23 -9.43 27.42
C LEU A 126 0.75 -9.84 28.80
N LEU A 127 1.47 -10.97 28.84
CA LEU A 127 2.07 -11.47 30.06
C LEU A 127 3.42 -12.12 29.76
N LYS A 128 4.45 -11.62 30.43
CA LYS A 128 5.82 -12.11 30.33
C LYS A 128 5.87 -13.64 30.47
N ASP A 129 6.63 -14.30 29.59
CA ASP A 129 6.87 -15.75 29.58
C ASP A 129 5.62 -16.65 29.32
N LYS A 130 4.40 -16.11 29.26
CA LYS A 130 3.19 -16.92 29.06
C LYS A 130 2.39 -16.57 27.82
N LEU A 131 2.19 -15.29 27.53
CA LEU A 131 1.25 -14.87 26.50
C LEU A 131 1.74 -13.62 25.76
N ALA A 132 2.01 -13.78 24.47
CA ALA A 132 2.38 -12.70 23.58
C ALA A 132 1.66 -12.83 22.23
N TRP A 133 1.45 -11.69 21.58
CA TRP A 133 0.98 -11.65 20.21
C TRP A 133 2.08 -12.05 19.24
N CYS A 134 1.72 -12.94 18.33
CA CYS A 134 2.55 -13.39 17.22
C CYS A 134 1.84 -12.97 15.94
N LEU A 135 2.50 -12.11 15.17
CA LEU A 135 1.97 -11.62 13.91
C LEU A 135 2.63 -12.41 12.79
N TYR A 136 1.82 -13.06 11.97
CA TYR A 136 2.25 -13.66 10.72
C TYR A 136 1.92 -12.68 9.59
N ALA A 137 2.94 -12.25 8.86
CA ALA A 137 2.77 -11.37 7.71
C ALA A 137 3.05 -12.18 6.44
N ASP A 138 1.99 -12.59 5.76
CA ASP A 138 2.08 -13.29 4.50
C ASP A 138 2.04 -12.30 3.35
N LEU A 139 3.08 -12.34 2.51
CA LEU A 139 3.20 -11.57 1.29
C LEU A 139 3.12 -12.52 0.11
N VAL A 140 2.24 -12.24 -0.83
CA VAL A 140 2.07 -13.01 -2.06
C VAL A 140 2.28 -12.07 -3.23
N CYS A 141 3.30 -12.36 -4.04
CA CYS A 141 3.48 -11.66 -5.29
C CYS A 141 2.45 -12.19 -6.31
N LEU A 142 1.88 -11.29 -7.12
CA LEU A 142 0.96 -11.64 -8.21
C LEU A 142 1.59 -11.43 -9.58
N ASP A 143 2.34 -10.33 -9.74
CA ASP A 143 3.01 -9.95 -10.98
C ASP A 143 4.45 -9.55 -10.66
N TYR A 144 5.42 -10.05 -11.42
CA TYR A 144 6.84 -9.75 -11.22
C TYR A 144 7.45 -8.98 -12.40
N ASP A 145 7.66 -7.67 -12.24
CA ASP A 145 8.31 -6.76 -13.22
C ASP A 145 9.51 -6.03 -12.59
N GLY A 146 10.12 -6.63 -11.56
CA GLY A 146 11.22 -6.09 -10.76
C GLY A 146 10.76 -5.22 -9.59
N SER A 147 11.72 -4.70 -8.79
CA SER A 147 11.45 -3.89 -7.59
C SER A 147 10.48 -4.57 -6.60
N LEU A 148 10.59 -5.90 -6.50
CA LEU A 148 9.74 -6.72 -5.65
C LEU A 148 9.89 -6.38 -4.17
N LEU A 149 11.13 -6.16 -3.72
CA LEU A 149 11.42 -5.82 -2.33
C LEU A 149 10.68 -4.54 -1.89
N ASP A 150 10.76 -3.49 -2.70
CA ASP A 150 10.11 -2.22 -2.38
C ASP A 150 8.59 -2.38 -2.35
N ALA A 151 8.02 -3.11 -3.31
CA ALA A 151 6.60 -3.43 -3.32
C ALA A 151 6.18 -4.21 -2.07
N CYS A 152 6.99 -5.16 -1.60
CA CYS A 152 6.77 -5.90 -0.36
C CYS A 152 6.81 -4.99 0.88
N ILE A 153 7.80 -4.11 0.98
CA ILE A 153 7.94 -3.19 2.12
C ILE A 153 6.75 -2.22 2.14
N VAL A 154 6.38 -1.65 1.00
CA VAL A 154 5.23 -0.74 0.90
C VAL A 154 3.92 -1.45 1.25
N ALA A 155 3.71 -2.67 0.74
CA ALA A 155 2.54 -3.48 1.09
C ALA A 155 2.50 -3.79 2.58
N LEU A 156 3.64 -4.18 3.17
CA LEU A 156 3.73 -4.53 4.58
C LEU A 156 3.48 -3.34 5.49
N MET A 157 4.10 -2.20 5.23
CA MET A 157 3.91 -0.98 6.03
C MET A 157 2.46 -0.49 5.97
N ALA A 158 1.84 -0.54 4.79
CA ALA A 158 0.43 -0.21 4.62
C ALA A 158 -0.48 -1.21 5.35
N CYS A 159 -0.15 -2.51 5.30
CA CYS A 159 -0.87 -3.55 6.00
C CYS A 159 -0.81 -3.36 7.51
N LEU A 160 0.39 -3.17 8.08
CA LEU A 160 0.63 -2.97 9.50
C LEU A 160 -0.11 -1.75 10.06
N ARG A 161 -0.31 -0.70 9.26
CA ARG A 161 -1.10 0.48 9.66
C ARG A 161 -2.59 0.18 9.80
N SER A 162 -3.08 -0.81 9.05
CA SER A 162 -4.49 -1.24 9.07
C SER A 162 -4.81 -2.30 10.11
N VAL A 163 -3.80 -2.93 10.72
CA VAL A 163 -4.00 -4.05 11.63
C VAL A 163 -4.83 -3.62 12.83
N THR A 164 -5.91 -4.36 13.06
CA THR A 164 -6.75 -4.24 14.26
C THR A 164 -6.71 -5.53 15.06
N LEU A 165 -6.24 -5.46 16.31
CA LEU A 165 -6.18 -6.60 17.22
C LEU A 165 -7.37 -6.56 18.19
N PRO A 166 -8.04 -7.69 18.46
CA PRO A 166 -9.08 -7.74 19.50
C PRO A 166 -8.45 -7.60 20.89
N HIS A 167 -9.20 -6.99 21.81
CA HIS A 167 -8.79 -6.91 23.21
C HIS A 167 -8.90 -8.28 23.88
N ILE A 168 -7.91 -8.60 24.70
CA ILE A 168 -7.85 -9.86 25.44
C ILE A 168 -7.73 -9.53 26.91
N ASP A 169 -8.71 -10.02 27.65
CA ASP A 169 -8.67 -10.07 29.10
C ASP A 169 -8.09 -11.43 29.49
N TYR A 170 -6.92 -11.40 30.12
CA TYR A 170 -6.23 -12.59 30.61
C TYR A 170 -6.25 -12.59 32.13
N ASP A 171 -6.95 -13.56 32.72
CA ASP A 171 -6.92 -13.80 34.15
C ASP A 171 -5.79 -14.79 34.50
N PRO A 172 -4.70 -14.35 35.16
CA PRO A 172 -3.53 -15.19 35.43
C PRO A 172 -3.80 -16.35 36.40
N ALA A 173 -4.94 -16.34 37.09
CA ALA A 173 -5.35 -17.35 38.08
C ALA A 173 -6.12 -18.53 37.48
N LEU A 174 -6.80 -18.33 36.34
CA LEU A 174 -7.67 -19.35 35.73
C LEU A 174 -7.10 -19.90 34.41
N ASP A 175 -6.06 -19.28 33.86
CA ASP A 175 -5.50 -19.54 32.51
C ASP A 175 -6.59 -19.54 31.41
N VAL A 176 -7.71 -18.88 31.68
CA VAL A 176 -8.83 -18.70 30.76
C VAL A 176 -8.57 -17.42 29.98
N LYS A 177 -8.60 -17.53 28.66
CA LYS A 177 -8.48 -16.40 27.73
C LYS A 177 -9.88 -15.92 27.37
N GLN A 178 -10.27 -14.74 27.81
CA GLN A 178 -11.48 -14.10 27.32
C GLN A 178 -11.10 -13.15 26.18
N THR A 179 -11.51 -13.50 24.96
CA THR A 179 -11.28 -12.67 23.78
C THR A 179 -12.51 -11.79 23.56
N ASN A 180 -12.38 -10.50 23.83
CA ASN A 180 -13.43 -9.54 23.53
C ASN A 180 -13.33 -9.13 22.06
N LEU A 181 -14.09 -9.83 21.20
CA LEU A 181 -14.14 -9.58 19.74
C LEU A 181 -14.69 -8.20 19.36
N GLN A 182 -15.37 -7.51 20.30
CA GLN A 182 -16.03 -6.22 20.06
C GLN A 182 -15.08 -5.03 20.19
N GLU A 183 -14.06 -5.12 21.03
CA GLU A 183 -13.06 -4.07 21.19
C GLU A 183 -11.84 -4.39 20.35
N ARG A 184 -11.72 -3.73 19.19
CA ARG A 184 -10.54 -3.86 18.34
C ARG A 184 -9.66 -2.63 18.50
N ARG A 185 -8.41 -2.84 18.91
CA ARG A 185 -7.40 -1.79 19.05
C ARG A 185 -6.45 -1.84 17.86
N HIS A 186 -6.13 -0.67 17.31
CA HIS A 186 -5.03 -0.56 16.36
C HIS A 186 -3.71 -0.76 17.09
N ILE A 187 -2.74 -1.38 16.43
CA ILE A 187 -1.39 -1.52 16.97
C ILE A 187 -0.77 -0.13 17.07
N ALA A 188 -0.19 0.20 18.24
CA ALA A 188 0.63 1.41 18.33
C ALA A 188 1.96 1.16 17.60
N GLN A 189 2.12 1.82 16.45
CA GLN A 189 3.42 1.94 15.81
C GLN A 189 4.28 2.92 16.62
N ASN A 190 5.60 2.68 16.62
CA ASN A 190 6.56 3.48 17.37
C ASN A 190 6.39 4.98 17.00
N PRO A 191 6.28 5.91 17.98
CA PRO A 191 6.08 7.33 17.72
C PRO A 191 7.15 7.98 16.83
N ALA A 192 8.37 7.43 16.76
CA ALA A 192 9.40 7.92 15.82
C ALA A 192 9.05 7.71 14.34
N ASN A 193 8.10 6.82 14.04
CA ASN A 193 7.54 6.58 12.72
C ASN A 193 6.07 7.04 12.62
N ARG A 194 5.54 7.73 13.64
CA ARG A 194 4.24 8.35 13.51
C ARG A 194 4.41 9.56 12.60
N PRO A 195 3.74 9.60 11.44
CA PRO A 195 3.56 10.86 10.76
C PRO A 195 2.77 11.78 11.71
N ASP A 196 3.35 12.90 12.09
CA ASP A 196 2.76 13.81 13.08
C ASP A 196 1.44 14.37 12.55
N SER A 197 0.30 13.81 12.97
CA SER A 197 -1.08 14.38 12.90
C SER A 197 -1.62 14.85 11.54
N GLY A 198 -0.83 14.86 10.47
CA GLY A 198 -1.21 15.10 9.11
C GLY A 198 -1.02 13.80 8.35
N GLY A 199 -2.05 13.31 7.68
CA GLY A 199 -1.99 12.12 6.83
C GLY A 199 -0.96 12.19 5.68
N GLY A 200 -0.14 13.24 5.63
CA GLY A 200 0.80 13.54 4.56
C GLY A 200 2.17 12.89 4.70
N GLU A 201 2.68 12.41 5.85
CA GLU A 201 4.11 12.02 5.90
C GLU A 201 4.42 10.63 5.30
N LEU A 202 3.49 9.67 5.34
CA LEU A 202 3.66 8.41 4.59
C LEU A 202 3.40 8.65 3.10
N GLU A 203 2.53 9.62 2.77
CA GLU A 203 2.40 10.13 1.41
C GLU A 203 3.66 10.88 1.00
N GLN A 204 4.31 11.64 1.89
CA GLN A 204 5.55 12.40 1.69
C GLN A 204 6.75 11.47 1.64
N TRP A 205 6.75 10.31 2.31
CA TRP A 205 7.81 9.31 2.19
C TRP A 205 7.65 8.50 0.89
N LEU A 206 6.41 8.10 0.56
CA LEU A 206 6.09 7.47 -0.73
C LEU A 206 6.25 8.45 -1.90
N SER A 207 6.00 9.75 -1.66
CA SER A 207 6.22 10.86 -2.58
C SER A 207 7.69 11.22 -2.60
N ASP A 208 8.46 11.28 -1.52
CA ASP A 208 9.91 11.58 -1.60
C ASP A 208 10.69 10.43 -2.26
N CYS A 209 10.19 9.19 -2.17
CA CYS A 209 10.65 8.09 -3.03
C CYS A 209 10.13 8.17 -4.49
N GLY A 210 9.10 8.97 -4.79
CA GLY A 210 8.37 9.01 -6.07
C GLY A 210 8.14 10.41 -6.70
N ASP A 211 8.72 11.47 -6.15
CA ASP A 211 8.40 12.86 -6.46
C ASP A 211 9.60 13.52 -7.08
N GLN A 212 9.64 13.36 -8.39
CA GLN A 212 9.61 14.57 -9.20
C GLN A 212 8.32 14.76 -10.00
N ARG A 213 7.25 13.94 -9.88
CA ARG A 213 5.93 14.19 -10.54
C ARG A 213 4.77 13.19 -10.32
N GLY A 214 4.80 12.27 -9.35
CA GLY A 214 3.82 11.17 -9.26
C GLY A 214 2.87 11.19 -8.06
N ARG A 215 1.59 11.57 -8.26
CA ARG A 215 0.55 11.53 -7.21
C ARG A 215 0.22 10.10 -6.78
N VAL A 216 0.46 9.76 -5.51
CA VAL A 216 -0.07 8.53 -4.89
C VAL A 216 -1.59 8.67 -4.75
N MET A 217 -2.35 7.90 -5.51
CA MET A 217 -3.82 7.92 -5.44
C MET A 217 -4.29 6.93 -4.37
N PHE A 218 -4.54 7.41 -3.16
CA PHE A 218 -5.24 6.63 -2.13
C PHE A 218 -6.72 6.52 -2.52
N GLY A 219 -7.10 5.36 -3.05
CA GLY A 219 -8.49 5.00 -3.30
C GLY A 219 -9.24 4.77 -1.99
N THR A 220 -9.54 5.82 -1.23
CA THR A 220 -10.51 5.72 -0.13
C THR A 220 -11.90 5.60 -0.73
N GLN A 221 -12.34 4.36 -1.02
CA GLN A 221 -13.73 4.10 -1.34
C GLN A 221 -14.56 4.19 -0.04
N THR A 222 -14.70 5.40 0.50
CA THR A 222 -15.69 5.67 1.53
C THR A 222 -17.07 5.60 0.88
N ARG A 223 -17.76 4.50 1.16
CA ARG A 223 -19.17 4.24 0.90
C ARG A 223 -20.04 5.34 1.54
N ARG A 224 -20.20 6.48 0.87
CA ARG A 224 -21.30 7.42 1.17
C ARG A 224 -22.55 6.91 0.48
N GLN A 225 -23.37 6.20 1.23
CA GLN A 225 -24.77 5.99 0.90
C GLN A 225 -25.44 7.35 0.77
N HIS A 226 -25.67 7.83 -0.45
CA HIS A 226 -26.63 8.91 -0.67
C HIS A 226 -28.03 8.29 -0.64
N SER A 227 -28.61 8.31 0.57
CA SER A 227 -30.04 8.21 0.80
C SER A 227 -30.71 9.41 0.11
N VAL A 228 -31.33 9.17 -1.04
CA VAL A 228 -32.21 10.14 -1.68
C VAL A 228 -33.55 10.12 -0.93
N ARG A 229 -33.68 11.00 0.06
CA ARG A 229 -34.98 11.45 0.56
C ARG A 229 -35.25 12.83 -0.04
N GLY A 230 -36.15 12.88 -1.02
CA GLY A 230 -36.71 14.14 -1.50
C GLY A 230 -37.68 14.75 -0.48
N PRO A 231 -38.03 16.03 -0.66
CA PRO A 231 -39.35 16.51 -0.26
C PRO A 231 -40.13 17.01 -1.48
N ALA A 232 -41.38 16.58 -1.52
CA ALA A 232 -42.43 17.11 -2.37
C ALA A 232 -43.08 18.35 -1.72
N ALA A 233 -43.17 19.43 -2.48
CA ALA A 233 -44.17 20.50 -2.42
C ALA A 233 -43.83 21.46 -3.59
N GLY A 234 -44.70 21.91 -4.48
CA GLY A 234 -46.14 22.07 -4.42
C GLY A 234 -46.49 23.49 -4.89
N LEU A 235 -46.87 23.62 -6.17
CA LEU A 235 -47.62 24.72 -6.81
C LEU A 235 -47.01 26.14 -6.89
N HIS A 236 -46.82 26.66 -8.12
CA HIS A 236 -47.88 27.46 -8.79
C HIS A 236 -47.54 27.80 -10.26
N ARG A 237 -48.57 27.73 -11.11
CA ARG A 237 -48.59 28.03 -12.55
C ARG A 237 -48.46 29.53 -12.84
N LYS A 238 -47.74 29.90 -13.92
CA LYS A 238 -48.19 30.82 -14.99
C LYS A 238 -47.24 30.73 -16.22
N LYS A 239 -47.80 30.54 -17.42
CA LYS A 239 -47.17 30.64 -18.77
C LYS A 239 -47.41 32.07 -19.33
N PRO A 240 -47.02 32.41 -20.58
CA PRO A 240 -45.68 32.39 -21.23
C PRO A 240 -45.36 33.74 -21.93
N GLY A 241 -44.16 33.94 -22.49
CA GLY A 241 -43.98 34.92 -23.56
C GLY A 241 -42.56 35.49 -23.80
N ALA A 242 -42.26 35.64 -25.09
CA ALA A 242 -41.26 36.52 -25.73
C ALA A 242 -39.78 36.08 -25.85
N ARG A 243 -39.41 35.88 -27.12
CA ARG A 243 -38.09 35.94 -27.73
C ARG A 243 -37.41 37.28 -27.44
N GLU A 244 -36.09 37.31 -27.29
CA GLU A 244 -35.23 38.34 -27.89
C GLU A 244 -33.76 37.90 -27.97
N LYS A 245 -33.10 38.36 -29.04
CA LYS A 245 -31.73 38.03 -29.49
C LYS A 245 -30.68 38.88 -28.75
N PRO A 246 -29.39 38.48 -28.77
CA PRO A 246 -28.32 39.20 -28.07
C PRO A 246 -27.88 40.48 -28.82
N PRO A 247 -27.43 41.51 -28.10
CA PRO A 247 -26.89 42.73 -28.70
C PRO A 247 -25.44 42.54 -29.14
N GLY A 248 -25.11 43.11 -30.30
CA GLY A 248 -23.74 43.42 -30.72
C GLY A 248 -23.54 44.93 -30.75
N THR A 249 -22.29 45.36 -30.53
CA THR A 249 -21.58 46.61 -30.94
C THR A 249 -20.35 46.70 -30.01
N ASN A 250 -19.12 47.07 -30.41
CA ASN A 250 -18.61 48.01 -31.40
C ASN A 250 -17.19 47.55 -31.81
N GLN A 251 -16.85 47.52 -33.11
CA GLN A 251 -16.10 48.58 -33.83
C GLN A 251 -14.74 48.93 -33.22
N GLN A 252 -13.64 48.60 -33.92
CA GLN A 252 -12.80 49.63 -34.55
C GLN A 252 -11.77 49.03 -35.55
N CYS A 253 -11.74 49.67 -36.73
CA CYS A 253 -10.60 50.03 -37.57
C CYS A 253 -9.64 48.93 -38.09
N CYS A 254 -9.61 48.66 -39.40
CA CYS A 254 -8.89 49.42 -40.44
C CYS A 254 -7.38 49.20 -40.37
N GLU A 255 -6.88 48.26 -41.18
CA GLU A 255 -5.59 48.39 -41.88
C GLU A 255 -5.54 47.38 -43.04
N CYS A 256 -5.70 47.93 -44.26
CA CYS A 256 -5.20 47.36 -45.50
C CYS A 256 -4.19 48.38 -46.04
N CYS A 257 -2.91 48.01 -46.15
CA CYS A 257 -2.05 48.38 -47.28
C CYS A 257 -0.64 47.77 -47.10
N GLU A 258 -0.18 47.16 -48.20
CA GLU A 258 1.20 46.81 -48.61
C GLU A 258 1.95 45.67 -47.90
#